data_AF-A0A2K0UN53-F1
#
_entry.id   AF-A0A2K0UN53-F1
#
_cell.length_a   1.000
_cell.length_b   1.000
_cell.length_c   1.000
_cell.angle_alpha   90.00
_cell.angle_beta   90.00
_cell.angle_gamma   90.00
#
_symmetry.space_group_name_H-M   'P 1'
#
loop_
_entity.id
_entity.type
_entity.pdbx_description
1 polymer ?
#
loop_
_entity_poly.entity_id
_entity_poly.type
_entity_poly.pdbx_seq_one_letter_code
_entity_poly.pdbx_strand_id
1 'polypeptide(L)'
;MFDLGEISGPDTEPNAPGAVKRVHEIFSLPTFMKNVDGGDVKQGKLGNCWFVAGLTALANLEHGLTQTCAAHDTEVGVYGFVFYRDGAWTYAIIDDTLYLQSPCWDSPSLQRALLQQTDRVDAESEYKRTYQTGSKALFFAQCRDQNETWVPLIEKAYAKAHGDYAALACGWVGEGLEDLSGGVTTQLFTSDILDPDLFWAEELSKVNQEFLFGASTGILDGGYGERDGISEGHAYIVVAAHTLKSGKRLLKIRNPWAHARKGIWEGAWSDGSKEWTAEVQQELGHRFGGDSVFWISFEDFLRKYSHLDRTRLFREVDWRCSQSWISINVPWRACHQDRFRIVLTKESPVVVTISQLDRRYYNGLHGQYSFRLSFRIYHDTDSGVRRCVAQSHDNSLMTRSASVELPKLIPGTYTVCTRVDAERDTSLESVEDVIKQECRARTENVKLAQPAA
;
A
#
# COMPACT_ATOMS: atom_id res chain seq x y z
N MET A 1 -4.17 -0.06 -20.17
CA MET A 1 -5.62 0.15 -19.95
C MET A 1 -6.18 -1.15 -19.41
N PHE A 2 -6.47 -1.23 -18.11
CA PHE A 2 -7.10 -2.41 -17.51
C PHE A 2 -8.61 -2.25 -17.69
N ASP A 3 -9.21 -3.20 -18.40
CA ASP A 3 -10.65 -3.27 -18.59
C ASP A 3 -11.28 -3.63 -17.24
N LEU A 4 -12.06 -2.72 -16.68
CA LEU A 4 -12.83 -2.92 -15.45
C LEU A 4 -14.20 -3.58 -15.74
N GLY A 5 -14.46 -3.95 -17.00
CA GLY A 5 -15.66 -4.67 -17.40
C GLY A 5 -15.37 -6.15 -17.61
N GLU A 6 -15.57 -6.98 -16.57
CA GLU A 6 -16.14 -8.34 -16.63
C GLU A 6 -15.69 -9.19 -15.43
N ILE A 7 -16.37 -9.00 -14.30
CA ILE A 7 -16.68 -10.11 -13.39
C ILE A 7 -18.17 -10.01 -13.06
N SER A 8 -19.02 -10.29 -14.04
CA SER A 8 -20.45 -10.50 -13.81
C SER A 8 -20.79 -11.98 -13.99
N GLY A 9 -20.41 -12.77 -12.99
CA GLY A 9 -21.05 -14.07 -12.75
C GLY A 9 -22.41 -13.87 -12.04
N PRO A 10 -23.31 -14.87 -12.07
CA PRO A 10 -24.65 -14.79 -11.47
C PRO A 10 -24.66 -14.73 -9.93
N ASP A 11 -23.50 -14.68 -9.26
CA ASP A 11 -23.31 -14.51 -7.81
C ASP A 11 -22.59 -13.18 -7.48
N THR A 12 -23.00 -12.06 -8.09
CA THR A 12 -22.34 -10.77 -7.84
C THR A 12 -22.78 -10.17 -6.52
N GLU A 13 -21.93 -10.34 -5.50
CA GLU A 13 -21.95 -9.53 -4.30
C GLU A 13 -22.03 -8.03 -4.65
N PRO A 14 -22.67 -7.17 -3.83
CA PRO A 14 -22.85 -5.77 -4.17
C PRO A 14 -21.50 -5.06 -4.36
N ASN A 15 -21.33 -4.39 -5.51
CA ASN A 15 -20.15 -3.58 -5.87
C ASN A 15 -20.11 -2.20 -5.18
N ALA A 16 -21.06 -1.90 -4.30
CA ALA A 16 -21.17 -0.63 -3.59
C ALA A 16 -21.64 -0.84 -2.14
N PRO A 17 -21.32 0.09 -1.23
CA PRO A 17 -21.84 0.06 0.13
C PRO A 17 -23.37 0.05 0.19
N GLY A 18 -23.92 -0.76 1.09
CA GLY A 18 -25.37 -0.84 1.31
C GLY A 18 -25.90 0.26 2.24
N ALA A 19 -25.10 0.70 3.21
CA ALA A 19 -25.49 1.71 4.17
C ALA A 19 -24.28 2.47 4.74
N VAL A 20 -24.54 3.57 5.42
CA VAL A 20 -23.55 4.35 6.20
C VAL A 20 -24.09 4.55 7.61
N LYS A 21 -23.25 4.31 8.62
CA LYS A 21 -23.59 4.50 10.04
C LYS A 21 -22.40 5.01 10.84
N ARG A 22 -22.64 5.57 12.02
CA ARG A 22 -21.59 5.97 12.98
C ARG A 22 -21.06 4.77 13.75
N VAL A 23 -19.87 4.90 14.37
CA VAL A 23 -19.25 3.80 15.12
C VAL A 23 -20.16 3.27 16.23
N HIS A 24 -20.83 4.15 16.98
CA HIS A 24 -21.71 3.74 18.08
C HIS A 24 -22.97 2.97 17.63
N GLU A 25 -23.33 3.03 16.36
CA GLU A 25 -24.46 2.27 15.79
C GLU A 25 -24.05 0.90 15.25
N ILE A 26 -22.77 0.70 14.98
CA ILE A 26 -22.20 -0.52 14.39
C ILE A 26 -21.60 -1.41 15.48
N PHE A 27 -20.95 -0.80 16.47
CA PHE A 27 -20.14 -1.50 17.46
C PHE A 27 -20.78 -1.42 18.85
N SER A 28 -20.83 -2.54 19.56
CA SER A 28 -21.43 -2.57 20.90
C SER A 28 -20.51 -1.96 21.96
N LEU A 29 -19.19 -2.18 21.84
CA LEU A 29 -18.18 -1.68 22.77
C LEU A 29 -16.95 -1.21 21.99
N PRO A 30 -17.06 -0.15 21.17
CA PRO A 30 -15.99 0.26 20.29
C PRO A 30 -14.71 0.61 21.06
N THR A 31 -13.58 0.16 20.52
CA THR A 31 -12.25 0.53 21.00
C THR A 31 -11.44 1.06 19.82
N PHE A 32 -10.61 2.05 20.09
CA PHE A 32 -9.75 2.67 19.10
C PHE A 32 -8.28 2.48 19.50
N MET A 33 -7.50 1.85 18.63
CA MET A 33 -6.06 1.59 18.82
C MET A 33 -5.71 1.01 20.20
N LYS A 34 -6.55 0.12 20.75
CA LYS A 34 -6.35 -0.45 22.09
C LYS A 34 -5.18 -1.43 22.08
N ASN A 35 -5.14 -2.32 21.08
CA ASN A 35 -4.08 -3.29 20.86
C ASN A 35 -3.77 -3.33 19.37
N VAL A 36 -2.88 -2.44 18.92
CA VAL A 36 -2.52 -2.36 17.51
C VAL A 36 -1.62 -3.55 17.14
N ASP A 37 -2.11 -4.41 16.25
CA ASP A 37 -1.38 -5.55 15.69
C ASP A 37 -1.66 -5.65 14.19
N GLY A 38 -0.63 -5.90 13.37
CA GLY A 38 -0.83 -6.09 11.93
C GLY A 38 -1.71 -7.30 11.60
N GLY A 39 -1.78 -8.26 12.53
CA GLY A 39 -2.69 -9.41 12.52
C GLY A 39 -4.17 -9.05 12.49
N ASP A 40 -4.53 -7.84 12.93
CA ASP A 40 -5.91 -7.39 12.97
C ASP A 40 -6.38 -6.75 11.66
N VAL A 41 -5.46 -6.38 10.77
CA VAL A 41 -5.81 -5.78 9.48
C VAL A 41 -6.43 -6.81 8.54
N LYS A 42 -7.66 -6.53 8.06
CA LYS A 42 -8.33 -7.31 7.02
C LYS A 42 -8.81 -6.41 5.89
N GLN A 43 -8.53 -6.80 4.66
CA GLN A 43 -9.06 -6.12 3.48
C GLN A 43 -10.58 -6.31 3.37
N GLY A 44 -11.27 -5.25 2.93
CA GLY A 44 -12.68 -5.30 2.57
C GLY A 44 -12.90 -5.66 1.10
N LYS A 45 -13.96 -5.09 0.50
CA LYS A 45 -14.33 -5.33 -0.90
C LYS A 45 -13.61 -4.46 -1.92
N LEU A 46 -12.83 -3.48 -1.46
CA LEU A 46 -12.06 -2.58 -2.33
C LEU A 46 -10.73 -3.22 -2.75
N GLY A 47 -10.32 -3.01 -4.00
CA GLY A 47 -9.05 -3.48 -4.55
C GLY A 47 -7.82 -2.70 -4.09
N ASN A 48 -7.71 -2.39 -2.79
CA ASN A 48 -6.62 -1.58 -2.21
C ASN A 48 -5.63 -2.42 -1.39
N CYS A 49 -5.40 -3.68 -1.79
CA CYS A 49 -4.52 -4.61 -1.08
C CYS A 49 -3.12 -4.05 -0.80
N TRP A 50 -2.59 -3.23 -1.71
CA TRP A 50 -1.32 -2.53 -1.58
C TRP A 50 -1.23 -1.67 -0.31
N PHE A 51 -2.26 -0.88 -0.06
CA PHE A 51 -2.37 -0.02 1.11
C PHE A 51 -2.58 -0.84 2.38
N VAL A 52 -3.49 -1.81 2.34
CA VAL A 52 -3.82 -2.66 3.50
C VAL A 52 -2.61 -3.53 3.92
N ALA A 53 -1.83 -4.03 2.97
CA ALA A 53 -0.55 -4.70 3.23
C ALA A 53 0.49 -3.75 3.83
N GLY A 54 0.59 -2.51 3.32
CA GLY A 54 1.46 -1.48 3.90
C GLY A 54 1.07 -1.12 5.34
N LEU A 55 -0.23 -0.98 5.60
CA LEU A 55 -0.78 -0.71 6.93
C LEU A 55 -0.47 -1.84 7.92
N THR A 56 -0.56 -3.09 7.45
CA THR A 56 -0.15 -4.28 8.21
C THR A 56 1.33 -4.23 8.58
N ALA A 57 2.20 -3.84 7.65
CA ALA A 57 3.63 -3.69 7.89
C ALA A 57 3.91 -2.66 8.98
N LEU A 58 3.29 -1.48 8.84
CA LEU A 58 3.46 -0.37 9.79
C LEU A 58 2.92 -0.71 11.18
N ALA A 59 1.81 -1.46 11.26
CA ALA A 59 1.23 -1.90 12.53
C ALA A 59 2.13 -2.90 13.29
N ASN A 60 3.00 -3.63 12.59
CA ASN A 60 3.97 -4.54 13.21
C ASN A 60 5.25 -3.82 13.68
N LEU A 61 5.44 -2.55 13.32
CA LEU A 61 6.52 -1.74 13.86
C LEU A 61 6.17 -1.23 15.26
N GLU A 62 7.12 -1.34 16.18
CA GLU A 62 7.01 -0.67 17.48
C GLU A 62 6.78 0.84 17.27
N HIS A 63 5.69 1.38 17.79
CA HIS A 63 5.26 2.78 17.59
C HIS A 63 5.00 3.21 16.13
N GLY A 64 4.87 2.27 15.18
CA GLY A 64 4.73 2.59 13.76
C GLY A 64 3.50 3.45 13.47
N LEU A 65 2.34 3.05 13.99
CA LEU A 65 1.08 3.78 13.80
C LEU A 65 0.89 4.97 14.75
N THR A 66 1.74 5.11 15.76
CA THR A 66 1.71 6.26 16.69
C THR A 66 2.00 7.56 15.95
N GLN A 67 2.84 7.53 14.91
CA GLN A 67 3.11 8.71 14.09
C GLN A 67 1.92 9.05 13.17
N THR A 68 1.19 8.04 12.69
CA THR A 68 0.04 8.23 11.78
C THR A 68 -1.18 8.81 12.48
N CYS A 69 -1.49 8.43 13.72
CA CYS A 69 -2.61 9.01 14.47
C CYS A 69 -2.17 10.24 15.27
N ALA A 70 -2.49 11.43 14.80
CA ALA A 70 -2.05 12.68 15.40
C ALA A 70 -2.92 13.13 16.59
N ALA A 71 -4.24 12.95 16.49
CA ALA A 71 -5.19 13.30 17.55
C ALA A 71 -6.53 12.58 17.31
N HIS A 72 -7.30 12.33 18.37
CA HIS A 72 -8.64 11.78 18.25
C HIS A 72 -9.49 12.11 19.48
N ASP A 73 -10.81 12.12 19.29
CA ASP A 73 -11.83 12.17 20.32
C ASP A 73 -12.92 11.15 19.97
N THR A 74 -12.95 10.03 20.71
CA THR A 74 -13.89 8.92 20.45
C THR A 74 -15.31 9.23 20.94
N GLU A 75 -15.49 10.17 21.86
CA GLU A 75 -16.82 10.57 22.36
C GLU A 75 -17.54 11.47 21.34
N VAL A 76 -16.78 12.37 20.71
CA VAL A 76 -17.29 13.25 19.63
C VAL A 76 -17.30 12.52 18.28
N GLY A 77 -16.40 11.56 18.07
CA GLY A 77 -16.28 10.80 16.83
C GLY A 77 -15.44 11.53 15.77
N VAL A 78 -14.35 12.18 16.18
CA VAL A 78 -13.43 12.91 15.29
C VAL A 78 -12.00 12.37 15.43
N TYR A 79 -11.35 12.13 14.30
CA TYR A 79 -10.02 11.52 14.24
C TYR A 79 -9.14 12.28 13.25
N GLY A 80 -7.91 12.57 13.63
CA GLY A 80 -6.89 13.22 12.83
C GLY A 80 -5.72 12.28 12.56
N PHE A 81 -5.46 12.03 11.29
CA PHE A 81 -4.35 11.20 10.83
C PHE A 81 -3.37 12.01 9.98
N VAL A 82 -2.12 11.57 9.90
CA VAL A 82 -1.09 12.15 9.03
C VAL A 82 -0.54 11.09 8.09
N PHE A 83 -0.32 11.50 6.85
CA PHE A 83 0.28 10.70 5.79
C PHE A 83 1.39 11.50 5.14
N TYR A 84 2.47 10.83 4.76
CA TYR A 84 3.51 11.42 3.96
C TYR A 84 3.00 11.52 2.52
N ARG A 85 2.99 12.72 1.97
CA ARG A 85 2.52 12.97 0.61
C ARG A 85 3.45 13.94 -0.05
N ASP A 86 3.99 13.56 -1.20
CA ASP A 86 4.73 14.48 -2.06
C ASP A 86 5.86 15.21 -1.30
N GLY A 87 6.60 14.54 -0.41
CA GLY A 87 7.68 15.17 0.35
C GLY A 87 7.25 15.89 1.64
N ALA A 88 5.98 15.83 2.04
CA ALA A 88 5.52 16.46 3.28
C ALA A 88 4.45 15.66 4.02
N TRP A 89 4.48 15.71 5.35
CA TRP A 89 3.41 15.17 6.18
C TRP A 89 2.16 16.05 6.07
N THR A 90 1.07 15.47 5.59
CA THR A 90 -0.24 16.12 5.44
C THR A 90 -1.25 15.46 6.38
N TYR A 91 -2.12 16.25 7.01
CA TYR A 91 -3.17 15.72 7.89
C TYR A 91 -4.51 15.52 7.15
N ALA A 92 -5.26 14.51 7.58
CA ALA A 92 -6.64 14.27 7.22
C ALA A 92 -7.48 14.10 8.49
N ILE A 93 -8.44 15.00 8.68
CA ILE A 93 -9.41 14.94 9.78
C ILE A 93 -10.69 14.31 9.25
N ILE A 94 -11.17 13.25 9.90
CA ILE A 94 -12.40 12.55 9.52
C ILE A 94 -13.35 12.46 10.70
N ASP A 95 -14.61 12.23 10.37
CA ASP A 95 -15.61 11.76 11.31
C ASP A 95 -15.65 10.22 11.34
N ASP A 96 -16.43 9.64 12.27
CA ASP A 96 -16.53 8.20 12.51
C ASP A 96 -17.62 7.46 11.70
N THR A 97 -18.17 8.06 10.64
CA THR A 97 -19.08 7.34 9.74
C THR A 97 -18.35 6.25 8.95
N LEU A 98 -18.91 5.05 8.91
CA LEU A 98 -18.35 3.90 8.20
C LEU A 98 -19.41 3.26 7.30
N TYR A 99 -18.93 2.60 6.26
CA TYR A 99 -19.74 1.99 5.21
C TYR A 99 -20.00 0.51 5.50
N LEU A 100 -21.25 0.08 5.37
CA LEU A 100 -21.69 -1.29 5.63
C LEU A 100 -21.94 -2.06 4.33
N GLN A 101 -21.74 -3.38 4.39
CA GLN A 101 -22.02 -4.28 3.28
C GLN A 101 -23.52 -4.41 3.01
N SER A 102 -24.31 -4.52 4.07
CA SER A 102 -25.74 -4.72 3.97
C SER A 102 -26.48 -3.38 4.11
N PRO A 103 -27.59 -3.19 3.38
CA PRO A 103 -28.36 -1.97 3.46
C PRO A 103 -29.10 -1.82 4.79
N CYS A 104 -29.74 -0.68 5.01
CA CYS A 104 -30.61 -0.49 6.17
C CYS A 104 -31.81 -1.45 6.11
N TRP A 105 -32.34 -1.82 7.29
CA TRP A 105 -33.51 -2.71 7.39
C TRP A 105 -34.71 -2.22 6.57
N ASP A 106 -34.94 -0.91 6.55
CA ASP A 106 -36.05 -0.31 5.80
C ASP A 106 -35.84 -0.35 4.28
N SER A 107 -34.62 -0.61 3.83
CA SER A 107 -34.28 -0.73 2.41
C SER A 107 -34.57 -2.15 1.89
N PRO A 108 -34.96 -2.29 0.62
CA PRO A 108 -35.14 -3.61 0.01
C PRO A 108 -33.84 -4.42 0.02
N SER A 109 -33.89 -5.64 0.56
CA SER A 109 -32.77 -6.60 0.48
C SER A 109 -33.25 -8.04 0.54
N LEU A 110 -32.50 -8.94 -0.11
CA LEU A 110 -32.78 -10.39 -0.08
C LEU A 110 -32.71 -10.92 1.36
N GLN A 111 -31.71 -10.49 2.12
CA GLN A 111 -31.50 -10.86 3.52
C GLN A 111 -32.73 -10.52 4.38
N ARG A 112 -33.31 -9.33 4.16
CA ARG A 112 -34.55 -8.92 4.83
C ARG A 112 -35.73 -9.80 4.43
N ALA A 113 -35.92 -10.02 3.13
CA ALA A 113 -37.03 -10.83 2.63
C ALA A 113 -36.98 -12.27 3.17
N LEU A 114 -35.79 -12.86 3.24
CA LEU A 114 -35.57 -14.19 3.81
C LEU A 114 -35.86 -14.22 5.33
N LEU A 115 -35.38 -13.24 6.08
CA LEU A 115 -35.67 -13.14 7.53
C LEU A 115 -37.16 -12.95 7.81
N GLN A 116 -37.87 -12.17 6.99
CA GLN A 116 -39.32 -11.98 7.13
C GLN A 116 -40.14 -13.24 6.86
N GLN A 117 -39.59 -14.23 6.16
CA GLN A 117 -40.22 -15.55 5.96
C GLN A 117 -40.04 -16.49 7.16
N THR A 118 -39.22 -16.11 8.15
CA THR A 118 -39.05 -16.89 9.38
C THR A 118 -40.05 -16.44 10.44
N ASP A 119 -40.54 -17.36 11.28
CA ASP A 119 -41.47 -17.07 12.40
C ASP A 119 -40.79 -16.32 13.58
N ARG A 120 -39.77 -15.50 13.30
CA ARG A 120 -39.01 -14.75 14.32
C ARG A 120 -39.82 -13.55 14.82
N VAL A 121 -39.89 -13.38 16.14
CA VAL A 121 -40.66 -12.32 16.81
C VAL A 121 -40.10 -10.90 16.53
N ASP A 122 -38.79 -10.78 16.30
CA ASP A 122 -38.12 -9.51 16.01
C ASP A 122 -37.07 -9.67 14.91
N ALA A 123 -37.55 -9.71 13.67
CA ALA A 123 -36.71 -9.88 12.48
C ALA A 123 -35.76 -8.68 12.24
N GLU A 124 -36.12 -7.48 12.68
CA GLU A 124 -35.30 -6.28 12.52
C GLU A 124 -34.07 -6.32 13.43
N SER A 125 -34.26 -6.60 14.72
CA SER A 125 -33.11 -6.70 15.65
C SER A 125 -32.18 -7.83 15.25
N GLU A 126 -32.73 -8.95 14.77
CA GLU A 126 -31.91 -10.03 14.23
C GLU A 126 -31.14 -9.63 12.97
N TYR A 127 -31.78 -8.91 12.05
CA TYR A 127 -31.10 -8.36 10.88
C TYR A 127 -29.94 -7.46 11.28
N LYS A 128 -30.17 -6.49 12.18
CA LYS A 128 -29.14 -5.56 12.65
C LYS A 128 -27.97 -6.31 13.28
N ARG A 129 -28.25 -7.23 14.21
CA ARG A 129 -27.24 -8.05 14.89
C ARG A 129 -26.42 -8.90 13.92
N THR A 130 -27.04 -9.37 12.85
CA THR A 130 -26.39 -10.29 11.90
C THR A 130 -25.59 -9.56 10.83
N TYR A 131 -26.14 -8.48 10.28
CA TYR A 131 -25.67 -7.85 9.04
C TYR A 131 -25.14 -6.42 9.21
N GLN A 132 -25.40 -5.77 10.35
CA GLN A 132 -25.02 -4.37 10.59
C GLN A 132 -24.20 -4.16 11.88
N THR A 133 -23.80 -5.23 12.57
CA THR A 133 -23.07 -5.16 13.83
C THR A 133 -21.66 -5.75 13.72
N GLY A 134 -20.70 -5.01 14.26
CA GLY A 134 -19.31 -5.39 14.39
C GLY A 134 -18.50 -5.22 13.10
N SER A 135 -17.19 -5.43 13.24
CA SER A 135 -16.21 -5.21 12.16
C SER A 135 -16.57 -5.96 10.87
N LYS A 136 -17.08 -7.20 10.97
CA LYS A 136 -17.52 -8.02 9.82
C LYS A 136 -18.61 -7.41 8.95
N ALA A 137 -19.35 -6.43 9.45
CA ALA A 137 -20.43 -5.76 8.72
C ALA A 137 -19.90 -4.66 7.78
N LEU A 138 -18.64 -4.24 7.94
CA LEU A 138 -18.02 -3.16 7.18
C LEU A 138 -17.75 -3.57 5.73
N PHE A 139 -17.94 -2.63 4.81
CA PHE A 139 -17.72 -2.83 3.37
C PHE A 139 -16.24 -2.74 2.98
N PHE A 140 -15.52 -1.78 3.55
CA PHE A 140 -14.10 -1.57 3.31
C PHE A 140 -13.23 -2.31 4.34
N ALA A 141 -11.97 -1.92 4.53
CA ALA A 141 -11.06 -2.58 5.44
C ALA A 141 -11.63 -2.61 6.87
N GLN A 142 -11.28 -3.66 7.60
CA GLN A 142 -11.92 -4.01 8.86
C GLN A 142 -10.89 -4.64 9.81
N CYS A 143 -11.13 -4.52 11.11
CA CYS A 143 -10.34 -5.20 12.14
C CYS A 143 -10.76 -6.67 12.27
N ARG A 144 -9.85 -7.53 12.73
CA ARG A 144 -10.19 -8.91 13.13
C ARG A 144 -11.08 -8.92 14.37
N ASP A 145 -10.74 -8.12 15.37
CA ASP A 145 -11.61 -7.87 16.52
C ASP A 145 -12.90 -7.19 16.04
N GLN A 146 -14.04 -7.69 16.50
CA GLN A 146 -15.35 -7.20 16.09
C GLN A 146 -15.70 -5.84 16.70
N ASN A 147 -14.93 -5.32 17.65
CA ASN A 147 -15.14 -4.04 18.33
C ASN A 147 -13.98 -3.05 18.16
N GLU A 148 -12.94 -3.38 17.39
CA GLU A 148 -11.84 -2.47 17.13
C GLU A 148 -12.07 -1.67 15.83
N THR A 149 -11.73 -0.38 15.84
CA THR A 149 -12.12 0.56 14.76
C THR A 149 -10.95 1.25 14.07
N TRP A 150 -9.70 0.99 14.43
CA TRP A 150 -8.58 1.78 13.89
C TRP A 150 -8.33 1.54 12.40
N VAL A 151 -8.45 0.30 11.91
CA VAL A 151 -8.26 -0.03 10.48
C VAL A 151 -9.24 0.72 9.58
N PRO A 152 -10.57 0.61 9.78
CA PRO A 152 -11.52 1.31 8.90
C PRO A 152 -11.39 2.84 8.96
N LEU A 153 -11.03 3.39 10.12
CA LEU A 153 -10.85 4.83 10.28
C LEU A 153 -9.58 5.34 9.58
N ILE A 154 -8.45 4.62 9.68
CA ILE A 154 -7.23 4.99 8.95
C ILE A 154 -7.44 4.90 7.45
N GLU A 155 -8.07 3.83 6.95
CA GLU A 155 -8.38 3.70 5.53
C GLU A 155 -9.31 4.82 5.04
N LYS A 156 -10.33 5.20 5.82
CA LYS A 156 -11.19 6.35 5.50
C LYS A 156 -10.41 7.64 5.41
N ALA A 157 -9.49 7.89 6.34
CA ALA A 157 -8.64 9.08 6.31
C ALA A 157 -7.69 9.08 5.11
N TYR A 158 -7.17 7.91 4.73
CA TYR A 158 -6.34 7.73 3.55
C TYR A 158 -7.12 7.96 2.25
N ALA A 159 -8.36 7.44 2.17
CA ALA A 159 -9.29 7.70 1.07
C ALA A 159 -9.58 9.19 0.95
N LYS A 160 -9.89 9.86 2.06
CA LYS A 160 -10.10 11.32 2.07
C LYS A 160 -8.86 12.08 1.62
N ALA A 161 -7.67 11.66 2.03
CA ALA A 161 -6.43 12.29 1.59
C ALA A 161 -6.32 12.23 0.06
N HIS A 162 -6.62 11.07 -0.54
CA HIS A 162 -6.54 10.79 -1.98
C HIS A 162 -7.76 11.21 -2.81
N GLY A 163 -8.80 11.76 -2.17
CA GLY A 163 -10.05 12.19 -2.80
C GLY A 163 -11.25 11.35 -2.35
N ASP A 164 -11.24 10.06 -2.66
CA ASP A 164 -12.28 9.11 -2.27
C ASP A 164 -11.75 7.67 -2.15
N TYR A 165 -12.64 6.71 -1.85
CA TYR A 165 -12.27 5.30 -1.76
C TYR A 165 -11.91 4.69 -3.12
N ALA A 166 -12.53 5.13 -4.22
CA ALA A 166 -12.26 4.59 -5.54
C ALA A 166 -10.82 4.90 -6.00
N ALA A 167 -10.27 6.05 -5.60
CA ALA A 167 -8.88 6.45 -5.84
C ALA A 167 -7.83 5.50 -5.21
N LEU A 168 -8.23 4.68 -4.23
CA LEU A 168 -7.36 3.70 -3.60
C LEU A 168 -7.31 2.35 -4.34
N ALA A 169 -8.17 2.14 -5.34
CA ALA A 169 -8.18 0.90 -6.12
C ALA A 169 -6.88 0.77 -6.92
N CYS A 170 -6.27 -0.42 -6.86
CA CYS A 170 -5.02 -0.79 -7.53
C CYS A 170 -3.79 0.04 -7.11
N GLY A 171 -2.66 -0.60 -6.84
CA GLY A 171 -1.46 0.12 -6.44
C GLY A 171 -0.30 -0.78 -6.05
N TRP A 172 0.79 -0.14 -5.63
CA TRP A 172 2.03 -0.80 -5.26
C TRP A 172 2.24 -0.71 -3.75
N VAL A 173 2.61 -1.81 -3.10
CA VAL A 173 2.80 -1.85 -1.65
C VAL A 173 3.83 -0.79 -1.25
N GLY A 174 4.87 -0.65 -2.05
CA GLY A 174 5.89 0.38 -1.93
C GLY A 174 5.37 1.81 -1.85
N GLU A 175 4.36 2.17 -2.64
CA GLU A 175 3.75 3.51 -2.60
C GLU A 175 3.00 3.71 -1.28
N GLY A 176 2.28 2.68 -0.84
CA GLY A 176 1.53 2.73 0.42
C GLY A 176 2.47 2.83 1.62
N LEU A 177 3.59 2.12 1.58
CA LEU A 177 4.63 2.18 2.60
C LEU A 177 5.32 3.56 2.63
N GLU A 178 5.61 4.17 1.47
CA GLU A 178 6.11 5.55 1.40
C GLU A 178 5.11 6.51 2.06
N ASP A 179 3.82 6.39 1.73
CA ASP A 179 2.80 7.34 2.21
C ASP A 179 2.48 7.17 3.70
N LEU A 180 2.66 5.95 4.22
CA LEU A 180 2.45 5.64 5.63
C LEU A 180 3.66 5.98 6.51
N SER A 181 4.88 5.90 5.99
CA SER A 181 6.12 5.98 6.80
C SER A 181 7.06 7.13 6.46
N GLY A 182 6.90 7.77 5.29
CA GLY A 182 7.91 8.69 4.75
C GLY A 182 9.21 8.02 4.32
N GLY A 183 9.22 6.68 4.24
CA GLY A 183 10.34 5.90 3.72
C GLY A 183 10.55 6.11 2.21
N VAL A 184 11.57 5.44 1.68
CA VAL A 184 11.88 5.44 0.23
C VAL A 184 11.84 4.01 -0.28
N THR A 185 11.04 3.75 -1.31
CA THR A 185 10.94 2.42 -1.90
C THR A 185 11.85 2.27 -3.12
N THR A 186 12.49 1.10 -3.20
CA THR A 186 13.16 0.60 -4.40
C THR A 186 12.44 -0.66 -4.87
N GLN A 187 12.08 -0.70 -6.16
CA GLN A 187 11.56 -1.90 -6.80
C GLN A 187 12.70 -2.88 -7.05
N LEU A 188 12.49 -4.14 -6.67
CA LEU A 188 13.42 -5.24 -6.96
C LEU A 188 12.68 -6.37 -7.66
N PHE A 189 13.28 -6.93 -8.71
CA PHE A 189 12.85 -8.20 -9.26
C PHE A 189 13.67 -9.32 -8.66
N THR A 190 13.04 -10.45 -8.33
CA THR A 190 13.78 -11.58 -7.76
C THR A 190 14.81 -12.17 -8.73
N SER A 191 14.60 -11.98 -10.04
CA SER A 191 15.59 -12.31 -11.08
C SER A 191 16.87 -11.47 -11.01
N ASP A 192 16.81 -10.28 -10.41
CA ASP A 192 17.93 -9.34 -10.33
C ASP A 192 18.72 -9.51 -9.01
N ILE A 193 18.28 -10.42 -8.15
CA ILE A 193 18.98 -10.78 -6.90
C ILE A 193 20.05 -11.82 -7.23
N LEU A 194 21.24 -11.32 -7.61
CA LEU A 194 22.36 -12.16 -8.03
C LEU A 194 23.09 -12.86 -6.87
N ASP A 195 23.03 -12.27 -5.67
CA ASP A 195 23.60 -12.83 -4.45
C ASP A 195 22.50 -12.95 -3.36
N PRO A 196 21.81 -14.10 -3.28
CA PRO A 196 20.77 -14.32 -2.28
C PRO A 196 21.27 -14.27 -0.84
N ASP A 197 22.54 -14.63 -0.59
CA ASP A 197 23.10 -14.65 0.76
C ASP A 197 23.37 -13.24 1.27
N LEU A 198 23.93 -12.39 0.40
CA LEU A 198 24.09 -10.97 0.69
C LEU A 198 22.73 -10.27 0.86
N PHE A 199 21.76 -10.55 -0.01
CA PHE A 199 20.40 -9.98 0.10
C PHE A 199 19.72 -10.38 1.42
N TRP A 200 19.88 -11.62 1.85
CA TRP A 200 19.39 -12.06 3.16
C TRP A 200 20.07 -11.30 4.31
N ALA A 201 21.40 -11.27 4.32
CA ALA A 201 22.19 -10.72 5.42
C ALA A 201 22.06 -9.20 5.55
N GLU A 202 22.04 -8.47 4.44
CA GLU A 202 22.06 -7.00 4.46
C GLU A 202 20.68 -6.36 4.37
N GLU A 203 19.67 -7.10 3.91
CA GLU A 203 18.35 -6.53 3.64
C GLU A 203 17.22 -7.30 4.35
N LEU A 204 16.86 -8.51 3.90
CA LEU A 204 15.67 -9.22 4.42
C LEU A 204 15.73 -9.49 5.92
N SER A 205 16.90 -9.84 6.47
CA SER A 205 17.07 -10.09 7.91
C SER A 205 16.86 -8.84 8.78
N LYS A 206 16.87 -7.65 8.16
CA LYS A 206 16.62 -6.35 8.79
C LYS A 206 15.18 -5.86 8.58
N VAL A 207 14.26 -6.76 8.18
CA VAL A 207 12.83 -6.47 8.09
C VAL A 207 12.29 -5.99 9.44
N ASN A 208 11.38 -5.01 9.40
CA ASN A 208 10.83 -4.30 10.55
C ASN A 208 11.83 -3.49 11.38
N GLN A 209 13.09 -3.41 10.97
CA GLN A 209 14.15 -2.64 11.62
C GLN A 209 14.60 -1.49 10.70
N GLU A 210 15.29 -1.84 9.60
CA GLU A 210 15.73 -0.88 8.58
C GLU A 210 14.78 -0.85 7.38
N PHE A 211 14.14 -1.99 7.07
CA PHE A 211 13.36 -2.15 5.85
C PHE A 211 11.97 -2.72 6.11
N LEU A 212 11.03 -2.37 5.23
CA LEU A 212 9.76 -3.07 5.04
C LEU A 212 9.76 -3.69 3.65
N PHE A 213 9.12 -4.85 3.50
CA PHE A 213 9.08 -5.58 2.23
C PHE A 213 7.65 -5.95 1.83
N GLY A 214 7.20 -5.34 0.74
CA GLY A 214 6.07 -5.82 -0.05
C GLY A 214 6.52 -6.90 -1.04
N ALA A 215 5.66 -7.86 -1.32
CA ALA A 215 5.91 -8.90 -2.31
C ALA A 215 4.66 -9.15 -3.16
N SER A 216 4.85 -9.35 -4.46
CA SER A 216 3.79 -9.67 -5.40
C SER A 216 4.31 -10.54 -6.56
N THR A 217 3.40 -11.10 -7.36
CA THR A 217 3.74 -11.97 -8.48
C THR A 217 2.65 -11.98 -9.56
N GLY A 218 2.96 -12.54 -10.73
CA GLY A 218 2.04 -12.73 -11.86
C GLY A 218 1.68 -11.47 -12.66
N ILE A 219 2.39 -10.36 -12.44
CA ILE A 219 2.16 -9.08 -13.12
C ILE A 219 2.56 -9.14 -14.60
N LEU A 220 3.69 -9.77 -14.91
CA LEU A 220 4.24 -9.87 -16.28
C LEU A 220 3.71 -11.08 -17.04
N ASP A 221 3.33 -12.15 -16.32
CA ASP A 221 2.93 -13.44 -16.89
C ASP A 221 1.40 -13.54 -17.12
N GLY A 222 0.65 -12.49 -16.77
CA GLY A 222 -0.79 -12.38 -17.03
C GLY A 222 -1.69 -13.16 -16.06
N GLY A 223 -1.20 -13.64 -14.92
CA GLY A 223 -2.09 -14.16 -13.86
C GLY A 223 -2.38 -15.67 -13.87
N TYR A 224 -1.70 -16.48 -14.70
CA TYR A 224 -2.12 -17.88 -14.99
C TYR A 224 -1.21 -18.99 -14.41
N GLY A 225 -0.35 -18.71 -13.43
CA GLY A 225 0.60 -19.70 -12.88
C GLY A 225 0.08 -20.53 -11.69
N GLU A 226 0.54 -21.79 -11.56
CA GLU A 226 0.43 -22.57 -10.32
C GLU A 226 1.52 -22.11 -9.32
N ARG A 227 1.11 -21.46 -8.23
CA ARG A 227 2.02 -20.85 -7.25
C ARG A 227 1.89 -21.45 -5.84
N ASP A 228 1.51 -22.72 -5.76
CA ASP A 228 1.29 -23.46 -4.49
C ASP A 228 0.49 -22.63 -3.47
N GLY A 229 -0.67 -22.12 -3.93
CA GLY A 229 -1.61 -21.35 -3.12
C GLY A 229 -1.39 -19.83 -3.07
N ILE A 230 -0.25 -19.29 -3.53
CA ILE A 230 -0.03 -17.83 -3.62
C ILE A 230 -0.91 -17.22 -4.72
N SER A 231 -1.66 -16.18 -4.37
CA SER A 231 -2.47 -15.43 -5.32
C SER A 231 -1.64 -14.43 -6.11
N GLU A 232 -1.76 -14.47 -7.43
CA GLU A 232 -1.17 -13.49 -8.35
C GLU A 232 -1.94 -12.16 -8.33
N GLY A 233 -1.30 -11.07 -8.77
CA GLY A 233 -1.91 -9.74 -8.82
C GLY A 233 -2.31 -9.18 -7.45
N HIS A 234 -1.73 -9.71 -6.36
CA HIS A 234 -2.09 -9.39 -4.99
C HIS A 234 -0.86 -9.06 -4.14
N ALA A 235 -1.07 -8.19 -3.15
CA ALA A 235 -0.03 -7.71 -2.26
C ALA A 235 0.13 -8.62 -1.03
N TYR A 236 1.37 -9.03 -0.77
CA TYR A 236 1.80 -9.69 0.45
C TYR A 236 2.83 -8.84 1.17
N ILE A 237 2.94 -9.03 2.48
CA ILE A 237 3.95 -8.34 3.29
C ILE A 237 4.81 -9.36 4.04
N VAL A 238 6.12 -9.17 4.01
CA VAL A 238 7.05 -9.93 4.86
C VAL A 238 6.96 -9.34 6.27
N VAL A 239 6.56 -10.17 7.23
CA VAL A 239 6.39 -9.74 8.63
C VAL A 239 7.54 -10.19 9.52
N ALA A 240 8.32 -11.19 9.11
CA ALA A 240 9.54 -11.58 9.83
C ALA A 240 10.49 -12.37 8.91
N ALA A 241 11.78 -12.30 9.23
CA ALA A 241 12.82 -13.15 8.66
C ALA A 241 13.56 -13.83 9.80
N HIS A 242 13.74 -15.15 9.73
CA HIS A 242 14.38 -15.92 10.79
C HIS A 242 15.29 -17.01 10.22
N THR A 243 16.50 -17.12 10.75
CA THR A 243 17.40 -18.24 10.48
C THR A 243 17.29 -19.24 11.62
N LEU A 244 16.78 -20.43 11.34
CA LEU A 244 16.67 -21.51 12.32
C LEU A 244 18.06 -21.92 12.85
N LYS A 245 18.10 -22.54 14.02
CA LYS A 245 19.33 -23.18 14.55
C LYS A 245 19.95 -24.21 13.59
N SER A 246 19.14 -24.81 12.72
CA SER A 246 19.61 -25.72 11.66
C SER A 246 20.32 -25.01 10.49
N GLY A 247 20.29 -23.68 10.46
CA GLY A 247 20.77 -22.85 9.34
C GLY A 247 19.71 -22.56 8.27
N LYS A 248 18.51 -23.14 8.36
CA LYS A 248 17.44 -22.89 7.37
C LYS A 248 16.85 -21.49 7.54
N ARG A 249 16.78 -20.74 6.44
CA ARG A 249 16.22 -19.38 6.38
C ARG A 249 14.75 -19.41 6.02
N LEU A 250 13.91 -18.84 6.87
CA LEU A 250 12.46 -18.82 6.73
C LEU A 250 11.91 -17.39 6.81
N LEU A 251 10.91 -17.11 6.00
CA LEU A 251 10.17 -15.85 6.00
C LEU A 251 8.76 -16.10 6.48
N LYS A 252 8.28 -15.23 7.38
CA LYS A 252 6.88 -15.16 7.77
C LYS A 252 6.22 -14.11 6.87
N ILE A 253 5.20 -14.51 6.14
CA ILE A 253 4.51 -13.67 5.15
C ILE A 253 3.04 -13.60 5.49
N ARG A 254 2.45 -12.42 5.34
CA ARG A 254 1.03 -12.18 5.58
C ARG A 254 0.30 -11.77 4.32
N ASN A 255 -0.87 -12.39 4.14
CA ASN A 255 -1.89 -11.99 3.18
C ASN A 255 -2.96 -11.12 3.88
N PRO A 256 -3.19 -9.86 3.43
CA PRO A 256 -4.14 -8.95 4.05
C PRO A 256 -5.63 -9.34 3.89
N TRP A 257 -5.98 -10.34 3.07
CA TRP A 257 -7.38 -10.78 2.93
C TRP A 257 -7.97 -11.41 4.20
N ALA A 258 -7.12 -11.87 5.12
CA ALA A 258 -7.57 -12.59 6.31
C ALA A 258 -8.51 -13.78 6.01
N HIS A 259 -8.34 -14.39 4.83
CA HIS A 259 -9.08 -15.57 4.39
C HIS A 259 -8.34 -16.85 4.81
N ALA A 260 -9.09 -17.86 5.26
CA ALA A 260 -8.52 -19.09 5.83
C ALA A 260 -7.82 -20.03 4.81
N ARG A 261 -7.92 -19.77 3.50
CA ARG A 261 -7.47 -20.73 2.46
C ARG A 261 -6.95 -20.05 1.19
N LYS A 262 -7.65 -19.02 0.69
CA LYS A 262 -7.26 -18.34 -0.55
C LYS A 262 -6.00 -17.49 -0.34
N GLY A 263 -5.01 -17.65 -1.20
CA GLY A 263 -3.78 -16.85 -1.15
C GLY A 263 -2.89 -17.20 0.04
N ILE A 264 -2.89 -18.47 0.48
CA ILE A 264 -2.05 -18.98 1.56
C ILE A 264 -1.09 -20.00 0.96
N TRP A 265 0.17 -19.99 1.40
CA TRP A 265 1.17 -20.94 0.95
C TRP A 265 0.81 -22.39 1.31
N GLU A 266 0.86 -23.29 0.33
CA GLU A 266 0.53 -24.72 0.47
C GLU A 266 1.78 -25.62 0.39
N GLY A 267 2.95 -25.06 0.10
CA GLY A 267 4.21 -25.82 0.02
C GLY A 267 4.86 -26.11 1.38
N ALA A 268 6.17 -26.39 1.36
CA ALA A 268 6.95 -26.68 2.57
C ALA A 268 6.89 -25.52 3.57
N TRP A 269 6.74 -25.83 4.87
CA TRP A 269 6.52 -24.86 5.97
C TRP A 269 5.12 -24.23 6.05
N SER A 270 4.16 -24.63 5.19
CA SER A 270 2.74 -24.33 5.39
C SER A 270 2.20 -25.01 6.67
N ASP A 271 1.03 -24.57 7.16
CA ASP A 271 0.42 -25.02 8.43
C ASP A 271 0.08 -26.52 8.49
N GLY A 272 0.12 -27.25 7.37
CA GLY A 272 -0.07 -28.71 7.31
C GLY A 272 1.18 -29.48 6.85
N SER A 273 2.31 -28.80 6.73
CA SER A 273 3.53 -29.36 6.15
C SER A 273 4.30 -30.25 7.14
N LYS A 274 5.03 -31.22 6.60
CA LYS A 274 5.78 -32.23 7.39
C LYS A 274 7.06 -31.68 8.02
N GLU A 275 7.47 -30.49 7.61
CA GLU A 275 8.69 -29.81 8.04
C GLU A 275 8.59 -29.31 9.49
N TRP A 276 7.38 -29.18 10.03
CA TRP A 276 7.15 -28.75 11.40
C TRP A 276 7.52 -29.83 12.42
N THR A 277 8.44 -29.48 13.33
CA THR A 277 8.68 -30.23 14.57
C THR A 277 8.32 -29.36 15.78
N ALA A 278 8.14 -29.97 16.95
CA ALA A 278 7.80 -29.25 18.17
C ALA A 278 8.87 -28.21 18.53
N GLU A 279 10.15 -28.52 18.27
CA GLU A 279 11.28 -27.63 18.52
C GLU A 279 11.25 -26.40 17.60
N VAL A 280 10.99 -26.60 16.31
CA VAL A 280 10.93 -25.49 15.35
C VAL A 280 9.70 -24.63 15.58
N GLN A 281 8.56 -25.24 15.92
CA GLN A 281 7.35 -24.51 16.27
C GLN A 281 7.57 -23.61 17.50
N GLN A 282 8.25 -24.14 18.52
CA GLN A 282 8.61 -23.37 19.71
C GLN A 282 9.62 -22.25 19.39
N GLU A 283 10.62 -22.52 18.55
CA GLU A 283 11.63 -21.53 18.14
C GLU A 283 10.99 -20.35 17.40
N LEU A 284 10.07 -20.61 16.48
CA LEU A 284 9.38 -19.58 15.70
C LEU A 284 8.16 -18.96 16.42
N GLY A 285 7.78 -19.51 17.58
CA GLY A 285 6.54 -19.14 18.27
C GLY A 285 5.30 -19.31 17.41
N HIS A 286 5.29 -20.29 16.51
CA HIS A 286 4.24 -20.45 15.49
C HIS A 286 2.98 -21.11 16.06
N ARG A 287 1.82 -20.58 15.68
CA ARG A 287 0.51 -21.16 16.02
C ARG A 287 -0.20 -21.50 14.72
N PHE A 288 -0.63 -22.74 14.60
CA PHE A 288 -1.37 -23.20 13.43
C PHE A 288 -2.75 -22.57 13.36
N GLY A 289 -3.14 -22.12 12.16
CA GLY A 289 -4.49 -21.72 11.81
C GLY A 289 -4.77 -20.22 11.81
N GLY A 290 -5.65 -19.81 10.88
CA GLY A 290 -6.60 -18.70 11.03
C GLY A 290 -6.12 -17.28 10.74
N ASP A 291 -4.82 -17.01 10.71
CA ASP A 291 -4.33 -15.63 10.74
C ASP A 291 -3.88 -15.08 9.37
N SER A 292 -4.09 -15.83 8.28
CA SER A 292 -3.56 -15.48 6.93
C SER A 292 -2.07 -15.13 6.92
N VAL A 293 -1.34 -15.74 7.85
CA VAL A 293 0.11 -15.69 7.95
C VAL A 293 0.64 -17.10 7.74
N PHE A 294 1.73 -17.23 7.01
CA PHE A 294 2.38 -18.51 6.77
C PHE A 294 3.90 -18.34 6.76
N TRP A 295 4.60 -19.45 6.97
CA TRP A 295 6.04 -19.52 6.79
C TRP A 295 6.36 -20.12 5.43
N ILE A 296 7.42 -19.61 4.80
CA ILE A 296 7.95 -20.10 3.54
C ILE A 296 9.48 -20.11 3.61
N SER A 297 10.13 -21.03 2.90
CA SER A 297 11.58 -21.01 2.80
C SER A 297 12.06 -19.80 1.98
N PHE A 298 13.24 -19.27 2.29
CA PHE A 298 13.81 -18.16 1.50
C PHE A 298 13.98 -18.53 0.01
N GLU A 299 14.35 -19.78 -0.27
CA GLU A 299 14.46 -20.32 -1.64
C GLU A 299 13.11 -20.31 -2.37
N ASP A 300 12.05 -20.76 -1.69
CA ASP A 300 10.69 -20.78 -2.27
C ASP A 300 10.14 -19.36 -2.44
N PHE A 301 10.45 -18.46 -1.53
CA PHE A 301 10.07 -17.05 -1.65
C PHE A 301 10.62 -16.43 -2.94
N LEU A 302 11.92 -16.57 -3.20
CA LEU A 302 12.55 -16.06 -4.43
C LEU A 302 11.98 -16.71 -5.69
N ARG A 303 11.54 -17.97 -5.61
CA ARG A 303 10.95 -18.70 -6.74
C ARG A 303 9.50 -18.33 -7.02
N LYS A 304 8.72 -17.96 -6.01
CA LYS A 304 7.27 -17.79 -6.11
C LYS A 304 6.85 -16.33 -6.25
N TYR A 305 7.63 -15.41 -5.67
CA TYR A 305 7.44 -13.97 -5.84
C TYR A 305 8.41 -13.46 -6.90
N SER A 306 7.93 -12.63 -7.83
CA SER A 306 8.75 -12.05 -8.90
C SER A 306 9.08 -10.59 -8.66
N HIS A 307 8.24 -9.87 -7.90
CA HIS A 307 8.37 -8.44 -7.65
C HIS A 307 8.34 -8.16 -6.15
N LEU A 308 9.34 -7.41 -5.68
CA LEU A 308 9.49 -6.97 -4.30
C LEU A 308 9.55 -5.44 -4.23
N ASP A 309 8.91 -4.89 -3.21
CA ASP A 309 8.99 -3.48 -2.84
C ASP A 309 9.81 -3.38 -1.55
N ARG A 310 11.05 -2.91 -1.65
CA ARG A 310 11.94 -2.70 -0.50
C ARG A 310 11.88 -1.23 -0.08
N THR A 311 11.21 -0.95 1.03
CA THR A 311 11.11 0.41 1.59
C THR A 311 12.13 0.61 2.70
N ARG A 312 13.08 1.53 2.51
CA ARG A 312 14.01 1.98 3.56
C ARG A 312 13.32 2.95 4.50
N LEU A 313 13.40 2.66 5.79
CA LEU A 313 12.87 3.50 6.85
C LEU A 313 13.94 4.49 7.35
N PHE A 314 13.52 5.71 7.69
CA PHE A 314 14.39 6.76 8.23
C PHE A 314 14.04 7.06 9.69
N ARG A 315 14.07 6.01 10.53
CA ARG A 315 13.64 6.10 11.94
C ARG A 315 14.76 6.53 12.88
N GLU A 316 16.01 6.42 12.45
CA GLU A 316 17.16 6.85 13.24
C GLU A 316 17.24 8.38 13.27
N VAL A 317 17.63 8.93 14.43
CA VAL A 317 17.63 10.38 14.70
C VAL A 317 18.65 11.14 13.83
N ASP A 318 19.63 10.45 13.25
CA ASP A 318 20.74 11.06 12.52
C ASP A 318 20.41 11.38 11.05
N TRP A 319 19.31 10.84 10.50
CA TRP A 319 18.91 11.16 9.13
C TRP A 319 18.42 12.61 9.01
N ARG A 320 18.85 13.27 7.93
CA ARG A 320 18.41 14.63 7.58
C ARG A 320 17.85 14.62 6.18
N CYS A 321 16.66 15.20 6.02
CA CYS A 321 16.03 15.39 4.71
C CYS A 321 16.26 16.83 4.23
N SER A 322 16.65 16.97 2.96
CA SER A 322 16.64 18.24 2.24
C SER A 322 15.91 18.01 0.93
N GLN A 323 14.95 18.88 0.63
CA GLN A 323 14.09 18.74 -0.55
C GLN A 323 13.93 20.07 -1.28
N SER A 324 13.69 19.98 -2.59
CA SER A 324 13.42 21.14 -3.43
C SER A 324 12.49 20.75 -4.57
N TRP A 325 11.51 21.61 -4.82
CA TRP A 325 10.55 21.46 -5.90
C TRP A 325 11.05 22.15 -7.17
N ILE A 326 10.85 21.49 -8.31
CA ILE A 326 11.11 22.07 -9.63
C ILE A 326 9.97 21.71 -10.59
N SER A 327 9.77 22.55 -11.59
CA SER A 327 8.94 22.23 -12.75
C SER A 327 9.83 21.94 -13.95
N ILE A 328 9.54 20.85 -14.67
CA ILE A 328 10.29 20.44 -15.85
C ILE A 328 9.35 20.50 -17.06
N ASN A 329 9.72 21.29 -18.06
CA ASN A 329 9.15 21.16 -19.39
C ASN A 329 9.74 19.90 -20.03
N VAL A 330 8.93 18.84 -20.15
CA VAL A 330 9.41 17.55 -20.65
C VAL A 330 9.77 17.68 -22.13
N PRO A 331 11.05 17.51 -22.51
CA PRO A 331 11.47 17.67 -23.90
C PRO A 331 10.96 16.49 -24.75
N TRP A 332 10.66 16.76 -26.03
CA TRP A 332 10.25 15.71 -26.98
C TRP A 332 11.27 14.57 -27.07
N ARG A 333 12.56 14.89 -27.01
CA ARG A 333 13.63 13.92 -26.85
C ARG A 333 14.17 13.99 -25.43
N ALA A 334 13.90 12.95 -24.65
CA ALA A 334 14.41 12.86 -23.30
C ALA A 334 15.95 12.90 -23.26
N CYS A 335 16.49 13.67 -22.33
CA CYS A 335 17.92 13.84 -22.10
C CYS A 335 18.19 14.15 -20.62
N HIS A 336 19.40 13.84 -20.16
CA HIS A 336 19.84 14.20 -18.81
C HIS A 336 20.14 15.70 -18.74
N GLN A 337 19.63 16.35 -17.71
CA GLN A 337 19.80 17.79 -17.47
C GLN A 337 20.24 18.01 -16.02
N ASP A 338 21.25 18.85 -15.81
CA ASP A 338 21.73 19.22 -14.49
C ASP A 338 20.62 20.00 -13.76
N ARG A 339 20.08 19.44 -12.66
CA ARG A 339 18.99 20.08 -11.91
C ARG A 339 19.32 20.37 -10.47
N PHE A 340 20.06 19.48 -9.81
CA PHE A 340 20.39 19.64 -8.40
C PHE A 340 21.89 19.52 -8.18
N ARG A 341 22.35 20.21 -7.14
CA ARG A 341 23.73 20.12 -6.65
C ARG A 341 23.68 19.74 -5.18
N ILE A 342 24.41 18.68 -4.83
CA ILE A 342 24.57 18.20 -3.46
C ILE A 342 26.00 18.51 -3.03
N VAL A 343 26.17 19.14 -1.87
CA VAL A 343 27.48 19.37 -1.27
C VAL A 343 27.53 18.56 0.02
N LEU A 344 28.37 17.53 0.02
CA LEU A 344 28.55 16.67 1.17
C LEU A 344 29.82 17.06 1.91
N THR A 345 29.69 17.43 3.19
CA THR A 345 30.81 17.91 4.01
C THR A 345 31.49 16.80 4.80
N LYS A 346 30.80 15.67 5.02
CA LYS A 346 31.28 14.52 5.77
C LYS A 346 30.83 13.25 5.06
N GLU A 347 31.71 12.25 5.05
CA GLU A 347 31.37 10.90 4.58
C GLU A 347 30.10 10.39 5.28
N SER A 348 29.07 10.07 4.51
CA SER A 348 27.75 9.73 5.03
C SER A 348 27.03 8.73 4.11
N PRO A 349 26.11 7.92 4.64
CA PRO A 349 25.11 7.26 3.81
C PRO A 349 24.16 8.32 3.21
N VAL A 350 23.80 8.16 1.94
CA VAL A 350 22.95 9.12 1.22
C VAL A 350 21.90 8.35 0.41
N VAL A 351 20.65 8.76 0.57
CA VAL A 351 19.55 8.35 -0.32
C VAL A 351 19.15 9.56 -1.16
N VAL A 352 19.11 9.39 -2.47
CA VAL A 352 18.61 10.41 -3.39
C VAL A 352 17.38 9.86 -4.09
N THR A 353 16.29 10.62 -4.03
CA THR A 353 15.03 10.27 -4.66
C THR A 353 14.53 11.44 -5.48
N ILE A 354 14.01 11.14 -6.66
CA ILE A 354 13.24 12.07 -7.47
C ILE A 354 11.86 11.49 -7.63
N SER A 355 10.86 12.24 -7.21
CA SER A 355 9.46 11.87 -7.33
C SER A 355 8.69 12.85 -8.21
N GLN A 356 7.61 12.35 -8.79
CA GLN A 356 6.56 13.16 -9.40
C GLN A 356 5.31 13.12 -8.50
N LEU A 357 4.42 14.09 -8.69
CA LEU A 357 3.16 14.14 -7.96
C LEU A 357 2.36 12.85 -8.15
N ASP A 358 1.75 12.38 -7.08
CA ASP A 358 0.81 11.28 -7.15
C ASP A 358 -0.43 11.68 -7.96
N ARG A 359 -0.75 10.86 -8.96
CA ARG A 359 -1.84 11.13 -9.91
C ARG A 359 -3.21 10.74 -9.40
N ARG A 360 -3.31 9.90 -8.37
CA ARG A 360 -4.58 9.40 -7.81
C ARG A 360 -5.52 10.54 -7.39
N TYR A 361 -4.94 11.64 -6.90
CA TYR A 361 -5.64 12.86 -6.47
C TYR A 361 -6.30 13.63 -7.61
N TYR A 362 -5.82 13.44 -8.84
CA TYR A 362 -6.22 14.20 -10.01
C TYR A 362 -7.16 13.39 -10.90
N ASN A 363 -8.00 12.54 -10.29
CA ASN A 363 -9.02 11.81 -11.04
C ASN A 363 -9.95 12.80 -11.77
N GLY A 364 -10.22 12.53 -13.05
CA GLY A 364 -10.89 13.47 -13.95
C GLY A 364 -10.02 14.61 -14.51
N LEU A 365 -8.71 14.60 -14.25
CA LEU A 365 -7.71 15.48 -14.89
C LEU A 365 -6.57 14.67 -15.52
N HIS A 366 -6.76 13.36 -15.68
CA HIS A 366 -5.77 12.50 -16.32
C HIS A 366 -5.65 12.84 -17.80
N GLY A 367 -4.43 12.72 -18.31
CA GLY A 367 -4.13 12.90 -19.73
C GLY A 367 -3.48 11.66 -20.34
N GLN A 368 -3.11 11.79 -21.61
CA GLN A 368 -2.53 10.70 -22.41
C GLN A 368 -1.08 10.37 -22.08
N TYR A 369 -0.44 11.08 -21.16
CA TYR A 369 1.00 10.97 -20.93
C TYR A 369 1.33 10.29 -19.62
N SER A 370 2.14 9.24 -19.67
CA SER A 370 2.86 8.71 -18.51
C SER A 370 4.29 9.25 -18.52
N PHE A 371 4.86 9.44 -17.33
CA PHE A 371 6.25 9.90 -17.18
C PHE A 371 7.05 8.88 -16.41
N ARG A 372 8.24 8.56 -16.90
CA ARG A 372 9.24 7.75 -16.19
C ARG A 372 10.40 8.64 -15.80
N LEU A 373 10.84 8.49 -14.56
CA LEU A 373 11.91 9.28 -13.97
C LEU A 373 13.19 8.45 -13.94
N SER A 374 14.31 9.06 -14.30
CA SER A 374 15.63 8.50 -14.03
C SER A 374 16.62 9.62 -13.77
N PHE A 375 17.70 9.34 -13.05
CA PHE A 375 18.76 10.31 -12.86
C PHE A 375 20.13 9.66 -12.71
N ARG A 376 21.16 10.47 -12.88
CA ARG A 376 22.55 10.11 -12.64
C ARG A 376 23.17 11.11 -11.69
N ILE A 377 24.04 10.62 -10.82
CA ILE A 377 24.81 11.46 -9.91
C ILE A 377 26.25 11.47 -10.42
N TYR A 378 26.78 12.67 -10.61
CA TYR A 378 28.16 12.89 -11.01
C TYR A 378 28.93 13.55 -9.88
N HIS A 379 30.12 13.06 -9.58
CA HIS A 379 31.08 13.76 -8.73
C HIS A 379 31.79 14.83 -9.57
N ASP A 380 31.68 16.08 -9.13
CA ASP A 380 32.33 17.22 -9.74
C ASP A 380 33.78 17.30 -9.22
N THR A 381 34.75 17.07 -10.11
CA THR A 381 36.18 17.15 -9.75
C THR A 381 36.77 18.49 -10.15
N ASP A 382 37.84 18.90 -9.46
CA ASP A 382 38.56 20.16 -9.75
C ASP A 382 39.14 20.22 -11.16
N SER A 383 39.31 19.07 -11.82
CA SER A 383 39.77 18.98 -13.22
C SER A 383 38.69 19.33 -14.26
N GLY A 384 37.45 19.57 -13.84
CA GLY A 384 36.30 19.80 -14.72
C GLY A 384 35.72 18.52 -15.34
N VAL A 385 36.35 17.37 -15.14
CA VAL A 385 35.83 16.06 -15.57
C VAL A 385 34.84 15.54 -14.54
N ARG A 386 33.62 15.24 -15.00
CA ARG A 386 32.55 14.64 -14.19
C ARG A 386 32.62 13.12 -14.23
N ARG A 387 32.67 12.48 -13.07
CA ARG A 387 32.61 11.01 -12.96
C ARG A 387 31.23 10.59 -12.48
N CYS A 388 30.54 9.76 -13.26
CA CYS A 388 29.29 9.15 -12.82
C CYS A 388 29.60 8.24 -11.61
N VAL A 389 28.96 8.50 -10.47
CA VAL A 389 29.10 7.69 -9.26
C VAL A 389 27.91 6.76 -9.04
N ALA A 390 26.75 7.14 -9.56
CA ALA A 390 25.51 6.37 -9.38
C ALA A 390 24.51 6.69 -10.48
N GLN A 391 23.65 5.73 -10.78
CA GLN A 391 22.43 5.90 -11.57
C GLN A 391 21.26 5.42 -10.72
N SER A 392 20.10 6.06 -10.86
CA SER A 392 18.87 5.62 -10.22
C SER A 392 18.49 4.21 -10.65
N HIS A 393 17.82 3.48 -9.77
CA HIS A 393 17.12 2.26 -10.17
C HIS A 393 15.99 2.63 -11.14
N ASP A 394 15.84 1.85 -12.21
CA ASP A 394 14.75 2.00 -13.15
C ASP A 394 13.52 1.26 -12.60
N ASN A 395 12.70 1.98 -11.83
CA ASN A 395 11.40 1.46 -11.40
C ASN A 395 10.48 1.35 -12.62
N SER A 396 10.33 0.13 -13.14
CA SER A 396 9.58 -0.13 -14.37
C SER A 396 8.06 -0.14 -14.16
N LEU A 397 7.60 -0.58 -12.98
CA LEU A 397 6.18 -0.61 -12.63
C LEU A 397 5.79 0.56 -11.72
N MET A 398 6.62 0.87 -10.72
CA MET A 398 6.42 1.98 -9.79
C MET A 398 6.96 3.31 -10.35
N THR A 399 6.17 3.99 -11.17
CA THR A 399 6.65 5.19 -11.89
C THR A 399 6.66 6.48 -11.05
N ARG A 400 6.09 6.47 -9.84
CA ARG A 400 5.96 7.66 -8.98
C ARG A 400 7.30 8.24 -8.54
N SER A 401 8.30 7.38 -8.32
CA SER A 401 9.63 7.77 -7.84
C SER A 401 10.73 6.94 -8.50
N ALA A 402 11.92 7.54 -8.58
CA ALA A 402 13.17 6.85 -8.86
C ALA A 402 14.15 7.17 -7.74
N SER A 403 14.92 6.17 -7.29
CA SER A 403 15.76 6.30 -6.09
C SER A 403 17.11 5.60 -6.26
N VAL A 404 18.12 6.09 -5.54
CA VAL A 404 19.37 5.38 -5.33
C VAL A 404 19.82 5.54 -3.88
N GLU A 405 20.29 4.45 -3.31
CA GLU A 405 20.90 4.40 -1.99
C GLU A 405 22.40 4.20 -2.13
N LEU A 406 23.16 5.06 -1.47
CA LEU A 406 24.61 5.03 -1.44
C LEU A 406 25.03 4.84 0.01
N PRO A 407 25.39 3.61 0.43
CA PRO A 407 25.76 3.33 1.83
C PRO A 407 26.93 4.20 2.30
N LYS A 408 27.77 4.65 1.37
CA LYS A 408 28.96 5.42 1.65
C LYS A 408 29.25 6.39 0.51
N LEU A 409 29.00 7.68 0.73
CA LEU A 409 29.40 8.76 -0.18
C LEU A 409 30.45 9.64 0.51
N ILE A 410 31.59 9.86 -0.14
CA ILE A 410 32.69 10.67 0.40
C ILE A 410 32.36 12.17 0.35
N PRO A 411 33.02 13.03 1.15
CA PRO A 411 32.86 14.48 1.02
C PRO A 411 33.18 14.96 -0.39
N GLY A 412 32.36 15.86 -0.93
CA GLY A 412 32.51 16.34 -2.29
C GLY A 412 31.31 17.13 -2.80
N THR A 413 31.44 17.66 -4.01
CA THR A 413 30.32 18.25 -4.75
C THR A 413 29.80 17.23 -5.75
N TYR A 414 28.48 17.09 -5.80
CA TYR A 414 27.81 16.20 -6.73
C TYR A 414 26.74 16.94 -7.51
N THR A 415 26.66 16.67 -8.81
CA THR A 415 25.59 17.14 -9.68
C THR A 415 24.62 16.00 -9.98
N VAL A 416 23.33 16.24 -9.77
CA VAL A 416 22.24 15.30 -10.10
C VAL A 416 21.65 15.69 -11.45
N CYS A 417 21.83 14.82 -12.43
CA CYS A 417 21.36 15.00 -13.79
C CYS A 417 20.08 14.17 -14.01
N THR A 418 18.94 14.85 -14.07
CA THR A 418 17.62 14.22 -14.16
C THR A 418 17.22 14.01 -15.61
N ARG A 419 16.50 12.93 -15.89
CA ARG A 419 15.88 12.62 -17.17
C ARG A 419 14.42 12.24 -16.91
N VAL A 420 13.53 12.78 -17.74
CA VAL A 420 12.11 12.46 -17.74
C VAL A 420 11.76 11.95 -19.13
N ASP A 421 11.32 10.70 -19.20
CA ASP A 421 10.82 10.08 -20.42
C ASP A 421 9.29 10.17 -20.41
N ALA A 422 8.71 10.76 -21.46
CA ALA A 422 7.26 10.84 -21.64
C ALA A 422 6.80 9.84 -22.69
N GLU A 423 5.81 9.03 -22.33
CA GLU A 423 5.16 8.08 -23.22
C GLU A 423 3.71 8.50 -23.41
N ARG A 424 3.27 8.66 -24.68
CA ARG A 424 1.90 9.03 -25.01
C ARG A 424 1.11 7.79 -25.37
N ASP A 425 0.04 7.53 -24.63
CA ASP A 425 -0.95 6.52 -24.97
C ASP A 425 -2.13 7.17 -25.71
N THR A 426 -2.22 6.91 -27.01
CA THR A 426 -3.29 7.46 -27.86
C THR A 426 -4.63 6.74 -27.69
N SER A 427 -4.68 5.62 -26.96
CA SER A 427 -5.94 4.96 -26.62
C SER A 427 -6.69 5.66 -25.49
N LEU A 428 -5.98 6.44 -24.66
CA LEU A 428 -6.56 7.26 -23.61
C LEU A 428 -7.14 8.56 -24.19
N GLU A 429 -8.14 9.11 -23.51
CA GLU A 429 -8.72 10.41 -23.85
C GLU A 429 -7.73 11.55 -23.61
N SER A 430 -7.86 12.62 -24.41
CA SER A 430 -7.11 13.86 -24.18
C SER A 430 -7.53 14.49 -22.86
N VAL A 431 -6.64 15.24 -22.20
CA VAL A 431 -6.99 15.92 -20.95
C VAL A 431 -8.15 16.89 -21.17
N GLU A 432 -8.22 17.53 -22.34
CA GLU A 432 -9.32 18.42 -22.72
C GLU A 432 -10.66 17.69 -22.82
N ASP A 433 -10.67 16.46 -23.34
CA ASP A 433 -11.91 15.69 -23.50
C ASP A 433 -12.37 15.10 -22.17
N VAL A 434 -11.43 14.62 -21.34
CA VAL A 434 -11.70 14.18 -19.96
C VAL A 434 -12.31 15.33 -19.16
N ILE A 435 -11.70 16.53 -19.20
CA ILE A 435 -12.23 17.71 -18.50
C ILE A 435 -13.64 18.05 -18.99
N LYS A 436 -13.90 18.01 -20.31
CA LYS A 436 -15.24 18.26 -20.85
C LYS A 436 -16.27 17.24 -20.35
N GLN A 437 -15.90 15.96 -20.31
CA GLN A 437 -16.78 14.90 -19.82
C GLN A 437 -17.08 15.06 -18.32
N GLU A 438 -16.05 15.28 -17.51
CA GLU A 438 -16.20 15.55 -16.08
C GLU A 438 -17.07 16.77 -15.80
N CYS A 439 -16.87 17.85 -16.56
CA CYS A 439 -17.69 19.06 -16.44
C CYS A 439 -19.17 18.82 -16.81
N ARG A 440 -19.46 17.91 -17.75
CA ARG A 440 -20.85 17.52 -18.07
C ARG A 440 -21.47 16.65 -16.98
N ALA A 441 -20.69 15.78 -16.34
CA ALA A 441 -21.15 14.89 -15.29
C ALA A 441 -21.37 15.61 -13.94
N ARG A 442 -20.59 16.66 -13.65
CA ARG A 442 -20.69 17.45 -12.41
C ARG A 442 -21.83 18.46 -12.47
N THR A 443 -23.04 18.01 -12.15
CA THR A 443 -24.24 18.87 -12.03
C THR A 443 -24.31 19.67 -10.71
N GLU A 444 -23.41 19.40 -9.77
CA GLU A 444 -23.51 19.89 -8.38
C GLU A 444 -22.90 21.28 -8.13
N ASN A 445 -22.20 21.88 -9.10
CA ASN A 445 -21.60 23.21 -8.95
C ASN A 445 -22.29 24.27 -9.80
N VAL A 446 -23.45 24.75 -9.34
CA VAL A 446 -24.20 25.88 -9.93
C VAL A 446 -23.32 27.15 -10.06
N LYS A 447 -22.26 27.28 -9.25
CA LYS A 447 -21.30 28.40 -9.35
C LYS A 447 -20.40 28.35 -10.60
N LEU A 448 -20.16 27.19 -11.19
CA LEU A 448 -19.41 27.05 -12.46
C LEU A 448 -20.31 27.20 -13.69
N ALA A 449 -21.63 27.20 -13.50
CA ALA A 449 -22.62 27.37 -14.55
C ALA A 449 -22.96 28.84 -14.85
N GLN A 450 -22.38 29.81 -14.13
CA GLN A 450 -22.50 31.22 -14.51
C GLN A 450 -21.54 31.51 -15.66
N PRO A 451 -22.05 31.95 -16.84
CA PRO A 451 -21.17 32.44 -17.88
C PRO A 451 -20.37 33.61 -17.30
N ALA A 452 -19.06 33.61 -17.52
CA ALA A 452 -18.24 34.77 -17.25
C ALA A 452 -18.87 35.98 -17.97
N ALA A 453 -19.36 36.95 -17.19
CA ALA A 453 -19.86 38.22 -17.67
C ALA A 453 -18.71 39.16 -17.98
#